data_AF-A0A4R1YQT4-F1
#
_entry.id   AF-A0A4R1YQT4-F1
#
_cell.length_a   1.000
_cell.length_b   1.000
_cell.length_c   1.000
_cell.angle_alpha   90.00
_cell.angle_beta   90.00
_cell.angle_gamma   90.00
#
_symmetry.space_group_name_H-M   'P 1'
#
loop_
_entity.id
_entity.type
_entity.pdbx_description
1 polymer ?
#
loop_
_entity_poly.entity_id
_entity_poly.type
_entity_poly.pdbx_seq_one_letter_code
_entity_poly.pdbx_strand_id
1 'polypeptide(L)' 'MSQAAFKETCYVCGREFQYGNHVYNGRKATRYGVMLCKACWESNHDGFNSLLEPKMIAACKINRLDLPNRLPNGLLPRE' A
#
# COMPACT_ATOMS: atom_id res chain seq x y z
N MET A 1 -6.24 -23.37 -17.79
CA MET A 1 -7.11 -22.74 -16.78
C MET A 1 -6.51 -21.38 -16.45
N SER A 2 -7.11 -20.30 -16.95
CA SER A 2 -6.61 -18.94 -16.78
C SER A 2 -6.81 -18.53 -15.32
N GLN A 3 -5.72 -18.27 -14.58
CA GLN A 3 -5.81 -17.78 -13.20
C GLN A 3 -6.56 -16.45 -13.19
N ALA A 4 -7.63 -16.37 -12.40
CA ALA A 4 -8.52 -15.23 -12.33
C ALA A 4 -7.81 -13.99 -11.77
N ALA A 5 -8.02 -12.84 -12.39
CA ALA A 5 -7.70 -11.56 -11.80
C ALA A 5 -8.63 -11.34 -10.60
N PHE A 6 -8.08 -11.16 -9.40
CA PHE A 6 -8.85 -10.84 -8.20
C PHE A 6 -9.13 -9.34 -8.17
N LYS A 7 -10.34 -8.95 -7.77
CA LYS A 7 -10.63 -7.55 -7.45
C LYS A 7 -10.28 -7.30 -5.99
N GLU A 8 -9.55 -6.22 -5.73
CA GLU A 8 -9.13 -5.80 -4.41
C GLU A 8 -9.38 -4.30 -4.24
N THR A 9 -9.59 -3.85 -3.00
CA THR A 9 -9.82 -2.44 -2.69
C THR A 9 -8.55 -1.77 -2.19
N CYS A 10 -8.20 -0.62 -2.76
CA CYS A 10 -7.05 0.14 -2.29
C CYS A 10 -7.32 0.72 -0.90
N TYR A 11 -6.49 0.36 0.08
CA TYR A 11 -6.64 0.85 1.45
C TYR A 11 -6.55 2.39 1.56
N VAL A 12 -5.79 3.04 0.67
CA VAL A 12 -5.58 4.49 0.71
C VAL A 12 -6.72 5.27 0.04
N CYS A 13 -7.12 4.90 -1.17
CA CYS A 13 -8.05 5.69 -1.98
C CYS A 13 -9.44 5.05 -2.14
N GLY A 14 -9.63 3.83 -1.64
CA GLY A 14 -10.90 3.10 -1.73
C GLY A 14 -11.28 2.61 -3.13
N ARG A 15 -10.44 2.85 -4.15
CA ARG A 15 -10.72 2.38 -5.51
C ARG A 15 -10.49 0.88 -5.61
N GLU A 16 -11.41 0.20 -6.29
CA GLU A 16 -11.20 -1.18 -6.70
C GLU A 16 -10.15 -1.26 -7.81
N PHE A 17 -9.31 -2.28 -7.75
CA PHE A 17 -8.33 -2.58 -8.79
C PHE A 17 -8.21 -4.10 -8.95
N GLN A 18 -7.74 -4.53 -10.12
CA GLN A 18 -7.47 -5.94 -10.37
C GLN A 18 -6.02 -6.30 -10.01
N TYR A 19 -5.83 -7.43 -9.36
CA TYR A 19 -4.52 -7.97 -8.99
C TYR A 19 -4.53 -9.49 -9.18
N GLY A 20 -3.49 -10.04 -9.79
CA GLY A 20 -3.40 -11.48 -10.03
C GLY A 20 -2.34 -11.84 -11.05
N ASN A 21 -2.35 -13.11 -11.47
CA ASN A 21 -1.39 -13.58 -12.47
C ASN A 21 -1.58 -12.79 -13.79
N HIS A 22 -0.50 -12.20 -14.28
CA HIS A 22 -0.48 -11.27 -15.42
C HIS A 22 -1.24 -9.94 -15.23
N VAL A 23 -1.73 -9.60 -14.03
CA VAL A 23 -2.41 -8.32 -13.75
C VAL A 23 -1.79 -7.64 -12.51
N TYR A 24 -1.02 -6.57 -12.75
CA TYR A 24 -0.24 -5.88 -11.73
C TYR A 24 -0.77 -4.46 -11.43
N ASN A 25 -2.10 -4.29 -11.33
CA ASN A 25 -2.69 -2.97 -11.04
C ASN A 25 -2.71 -2.62 -9.54
N GLY A 26 -1.97 -3.35 -8.72
CA GLY A 26 -1.69 -3.00 -7.33
C GLY A 26 -0.50 -3.74 -6.74
N ARG A 27 -0.11 -3.32 -5.55
CA ARG A 27 1.05 -3.79 -4.80
C ARG A 27 0.67 -4.03 -3.34
N LYS A 28 1.24 -5.11 -2.78
CA LYS A 28 1.17 -5.37 -1.35
C LYS A 28 2.22 -4.53 -0.63
N ALA A 29 1.78 -3.61 0.22
CA ALA A 29 2.63 -2.88 1.13
C ALA A 29 2.88 -3.75 2.37
N THR A 30 3.75 -4.76 2.23
CA THR A 30 3.94 -5.84 3.22
C THR A 30 4.23 -5.31 4.62
N ARG A 31 5.08 -4.28 4.73
CA ARG A 31 5.44 -3.60 5.99
C ARG A 31 4.23 -3.05 6.76
N TYR A 32 3.14 -2.76 6.07
CA TYR A 32 1.92 -2.18 6.63
C TYR A 32 0.73 -3.15 6.62
N GLY A 33 0.89 -4.33 6.02
CA GLY A 33 -0.16 -5.34 5.94
C GLY A 33 -1.35 -4.95 5.06
N VAL A 34 -1.18 -4.06 4.09
CA VAL A 34 -2.29 -3.57 3.23
C VAL A 34 -2.01 -3.70 1.74
N MET A 35 -3.08 -3.67 0.96
CA MET A 35 -3.05 -3.64 -0.50
C MET A 35 -3.31 -2.22 -1.02
N LEU A 36 -2.48 -1.77 -1.95
CA LEU A 36 -2.58 -0.46 -2.59
C LEU A 36 -2.73 -0.62 -4.10
N CYS A 37 -3.56 0.21 -4.73
CA CYS A 37 -3.59 0.26 -6.19
C CYS A 37 -2.27 0.84 -6.73
N LYS A 38 -1.96 0.54 -7.99
CA LYS A 38 -0.72 0.97 -8.65
C LYS A 38 -0.50 2.48 -8.55
N ALA A 39 -1.55 3.28 -8.78
CA ALA A 39 -1.47 4.73 -8.69
C ALA A 39 -1.09 5.23 -7.28
N CYS A 40 -1.64 4.63 -6.21
CA CYS A 40 -1.28 5.01 -4.85
C CYS A 40 0.13 4.54 -4.48
N TRP A 41 0.52 3.35 -4.95
CA TRP A 41 1.87 2.82 -4.74
C TRP A 41 2.95 3.67 -5.42
N GLU A 42 2.68 4.14 -6.64
CA GLU A 42 3.62 4.94 -7.46
C GLU A 42 3.51 6.44 -7.20
N SER A 43 2.54 6.88 -6.39
CA SER A 43 2.30 8.31 -6.12
C SER A 43 3.49 9.02 -5.47
N ASN A 44 4.32 8.29 -4.72
CA ASN A 44 5.57 8.82 -4.17
C ASN A 44 6.57 7.69 -3.92
N HIS A 45 7.70 7.73 -4.63
CA HIS A 45 8.78 6.75 -4.48
C HIS A 45 9.62 6.99 -3.21
N ASP A 46 9.62 8.22 -2.68
CA ASP A 46 10.40 8.63 -1.50
C ASP A 46 9.71 8.28 -0.17
N GLY A 47 8.54 7.64 -0.20
CA GLY A 47 7.77 7.22 0.96
C GLY A 47 6.34 7.77 0.99
N PHE A 48 5.61 7.44 2.04
CA PHE A 48 4.25 7.95 2.24
C PHE A 48 4.30 9.38 2.77
N ASN A 49 3.71 10.30 2.00
CA ASN A 49 3.61 11.72 2.38
C ASN A 49 2.68 11.92 3.59
N SER A 50 2.66 13.13 4.13
CA SER A 50 1.85 13.51 5.30
C SER A 50 0.34 13.25 5.16
N LEU A 51 -0.19 13.21 3.94
CA LEU A 51 -1.60 12.89 3.68
C LEU A 51 -1.88 11.39 3.83
N LEU A 52 -0.93 10.55 3.44
CA LEU A 52 -1.07 9.10 3.48
C LEU A 52 -0.57 8.51 4.80
N GLU A 53 0.37 9.18 5.47
CA GLU A 53 1.01 8.73 6.70
C GLU A 53 0.00 8.32 7.79
N PRO A 54 -1.06 9.08 8.12
CA PRO A 54 -2.02 8.69 9.14
C PRO A 54 -2.74 7.38 8.82
N LYS A 55 -3.02 7.13 7.53
CA LYS A 55 -3.64 5.88 7.06
C LYS A 55 -2.67 4.72 7.24
N MET A 56 -1.40 4.89 6.89
CA MET A 56 -0.40 3.83 7.03
C MET A 56 -0.12 3.48 8.50
N ILE A 57 -0.11 4.48 9.39
CA ILE A 57 -0.03 4.25 10.85
C ILE A 57 -1.26 3.48 11.34
N ALA A 58 -2.45 3.85 10.89
CA ALA A 58 -3.68 3.14 11.24
C ALA A 58 -3.65 1.69 10.74
N ALA A 59 -3.13 1.43 9.53
CA ALA A 59 -2.93 0.09 9.00
C ALA A 59 -2.03 -0.75 9.89
N CYS A 60 -0.87 -0.22 10.32
CA CYS A 60 0.02 -0.90 11.26
C CYS A 60 -0.72 -1.26 12.57
N LYS A 61 -1.49 -0.32 13.14
CA LYS A 61 -2.25 -0.57 14.38
C LYS A 61 -3.31 -1.67 14.21
N ILE A 62 -4.07 -1.64 13.11
CA ILE A 62 -5.11 -2.64 12.81
C ILE A 62 -4.48 -4.02 12.62
N ASN A 63 -3.36 -4.09 11.90
CA ASN A 63 -2.66 -5.32 11.59
C ASN A 63 -1.70 -5.78 12.70
N ARG A 64 -1.60 -5.04 13.81
CA ARG A 64 -0.66 -5.28 14.93
C ARG A 64 0.79 -5.40 14.45
N LEU A 65 1.18 -4.51 13.55
CA LEU A 65 2.54 -4.37 13.03
C LEU A 65 3.23 -3.17 13.68
N ASP A 66 4.54 -3.30 13.89
CA ASP A 66 5.35 -2.19 14.37
C ASP A 66 5.44 -1.08 13.33
N LEU A 67 5.45 0.16 13.80
CA LEU A 67 5.68 1.31 12.93
C LEU A 67 7.14 1.31 12.49
N PRO A 68 7.43 1.39 11.18
CA PRO A 68 8.81 1.43 10.73
C PRO A 68 9.49 2.74 11.08
N ASN A 69 10.82 2.68 11.17
CA ASN A 69 11.63 3.88 11.28
C ASN A 69 11.41 4.79 10.06
N ARG A 70 11.33 6.10 10.33
CA ARG A 70 11.22 7.12 9.28
C ARG A 70 12.52 7.17 8.46
N LEU A 71 12.37 7.50 7.19
CA LEU A 71 13.48 7.80 6.30
C LEU A 71 14.16 9.12 6.71
N PRO A 72 15.39 9.41 6.24
CA PRO A 72 16.10 10.66 6.53
C PRO A 72 15.32 11.93 6.12
N ASN A 73 14.42 11.81 5.15
CA ASN A 73 13.51 12.88 4.71
C ASN A 73 12.28 13.06 5.65
N GLY A 74 12.18 12.28 6.72
CA GLY A 74 11.08 12.32 7.70
C GLY A 74 9.84 11.51 7.32
N LEU A 75 9.77 10.95 6.11
CA LEU A 75 8.62 10.18 5.63
C LEU A 75 8.65 8.73 6.10
N LEU A 76 7.47 8.09 6.11
CA LEU A 76 7.39 6.64 6.29
C LEU A 76 7.82 5.91 5.01
N PRO A 77 8.67 4.86 5.11
CA PRO A 77 9.18 4.16 3.93
C PRO A 77 8.06 3.37 3.23
N ARG A 78 8.06 3.31 1.90
CA ARG A 78 7.09 2.47 1.18
C ARG A 78 7.41 0.96 1.29
N GLU A 79 8.68 0.63 1.53
CA GLU A 79 9.25 -0.73 1.60
C GLU A 79 10.05 -0.96 2.87
#